data_AF-A0A2U2MUZ7-F1
#
_entry.id   AF-A0A2U2MUZ7-F1
#
_cell.length_a   1.000
_cell.length_b   1.000
_cell.length_c   1.000
_cell.angle_alpha   90.00
_cell.angle_beta   90.00
_cell.angle_gamma   90.00
#
_symmetry.space_group_name_H-M   'P 1'
#
loop_
_entity.id
_entity.type
_entity.pdbx_description
1 polymer ?
#
loop_
_entity_poly.entity_id
_entity_poly.type
_entity_poly.pdbx_seq_one_letter_code
_entity_poly.pdbx_strand_id
1 'polypeptide(L)'
;MTTTCTRTATDRSRRTPLSETGDRQAYVTETQQIRVRASISGTVQGVGFRYFTVTEAKRLGMTGWVRNRMDGTVETEAQGTGPDVGRFVARLHVGPRWSMVEHVAVDHIPVVSGERSFTVRRDRE
;
A
#
# COMPACT_ATOMS: atom_id res chain seq x y z
N MET A 1 30.20 76.24 0.98
CA MET A 1 30.38 75.06 1.86
C MET A 1 29.60 73.94 1.18
N THR A 2 30.22 73.17 0.26
CA THR A 2 30.69 71.77 0.49
C THR A 2 29.61 70.93 1.19
N THR A 3 29.13 69.78 0.72
CA THR A 3 29.71 68.73 -0.14
C THR A 3 28.60 67.67 -0.33
N THR A 4 28.40 67.22 -1.58
CA THR A 4 28.27 65.79 -1.95
C THR A 4 27.04 64.99 -1.48
N CYS A 5 26.30 64.38 -2.42
CA CYS A 5 26.67 63.08 -3.01
C CYS A 5 25.52 62.54 -3.87
N THR A 6 25.79 62.30 -5.14
CA THR A 6 25.04 61.40 -6.02
C THR A 6 25.39 59.95 -5.68
N ARG A 7 24.42 59.03 -5.68
CA ARG A 7 24.62 57.66 -6.21
C ARG A 7 23.30 56.90 -6.39
N THR A 8 23.14 56.41 -7.61
CA THR A 8 22.26 55.34 -8.08
C THR A 8 22.62 53.99 -7.46
N ALA A 9 21.62 53.14 -7.22
CA ALA A 9 21.78 51.67 -7.25
C ALA A 9 20.41 50.97 -7.27
N THR A 10 20.18 50.22 -8.34
CA THR A 10 19.18 49.16 -8.50
C THR A 10 19.48 48.02 -7.52
N ASP A 11 18.49 47.46 -6.82
CA ASP A 11 18.65 46.12 -6.22
C ASP A 11 17.46 45.20 -6.51
N ARG A 12 17.79 44.07 -7.14
CA ARG A 12 16.96 42.88 -7.25
C ARG A 12 17.21 42.04 -6.00
N SER A 13 16.22 41.93 -5.13
CA SER A 13 16.17 40.83 -4.16
C SER A 13 14.74 40.30 -4.11
N ARG A 14 14.46 39.26 -4.90
CA ARG A 14 14.36 37.89 -4.35
C ARG A 14 13.63 37.88 -3.01
N ARG A 15 12.35 37.53 -3.02
CA ARG A 15 11.78 36.73 -1.93
C ARG A 15 11.37 35.39 -2.51
N THR A 16 12.36 34.50 -2.54
CA THR A 16 12.20 33.04 -2.55
C THR A 16 11.16 32.64 -1.49
N PRO A 17 10.32 31.62 -1.76
CA PRO A 17 9.21 31.24 -0.90
C PRO A 17 9.72 30.67 0.43
N LEU A 18 9.19 31.19 1.54
CA LEU A 18 9.39 30.67 2.88
C LEU A 18 8.09 30.05 3.35
N SER A 19 8.07 28.72 3.42
CA SER A 19 7.50 28.00 4.56
C SER A 19 8.12 26.61 4.57
N GLU A 20 9.07 26.46 5.48
CA GLU A 20 9.85 25.28 5.77
C GLU A 20 9.09 24.36 6.75
N THR A 21 9.37 23.05 6.63
CA THR A 21 9.40 22.07 7.73
C THR A 21 8.05 21.59 8.29
N GLY A 22 7.53 20.49 7.74
CA GLY A 22 6.45 19.71 8.38
C GLY A 22 5.99 18.48 7.60
N ASP A 23 5.85 18.59 6.28
CA ASP A 23 5.05 17.62 5.52
C ASP A 23 5.78 16.97 4.34
N ARG A 24 7.11 16.86 4.39
CA ARG A 24 7.87 16.22 3.29
C ARG A 24 7.76 14.69 3.27
N GLN A 25 7.29 14.07 4.35
CA GLN A 25 7.18 12.61 4.43
C GLN A 25 5.87 12.06 3.86
N ALA A 26 4.82 12.89 3.70
CA ALA A 26 3.51 12.41 3.26
C ALA A 26 3.50 11.95 1.78
N TYR A 27 4.33 12.57 0.93
CA TYR A 27 4.37 12.24 -0.50
C TYR A 27 5.12 10.93 -0.83
N VAL A 28 5.93 10.43 0.11
CA VAL A 28 6.85 9.29 -0.14
C VAL A 28 6.18 7.93 0.14
N THR A 29 5.02 7.90 0.78
CA THR A 29 4.28 6.66 1.08
C THR A 29 3.19 6.39 0.04
N GLU A 30 2.73 7.41 -0.67
CA GLU A 30 1.61 7.30 -1.62
C GLU A 30 2.03 6.67 -2.96
N THR A 31 3.31 6.78 -3.33
CA THR A 31 3.84 6.25 -4.60
C THR A 31 4.67 4.98 -4.46
N GLN A 32 5.10 4.63 -3.25
CA GLN A 32 5.93 3.44 -3.05
C GLN A 32 5.08 2.17 -3.04
N GLN A 33 5.41 1.29 -3.99
CA GLN A 33 4.87 -0.05 -4.05
C GLN A 33 5.47 -0.88 -2.92
N ILE A 34 4.62 -1.55 -2.15
CA ILE A 34 5.02 -2.56 -1.18
C ILE A 34 4.32 -3.86 -1.51
N ARG A 35 4.96 -4.97 -1.14
CA ARG A 35 4.36 -6.29 -1.26
C ARG A 35 4.31 -6.91 0.12
N VAL A 36 3.18 -7.53 0.43
CA VAL A 36 2.98 -8.26 1.67
C VAL A 36 2.55 -9.68 1.37
N ARG A 37 2.99 -10.60 2.21
CA ARG A 37 2.43 -11.93 2.35
C ARG A 37 1.55 -11.93 3.58
N ALA A 38 0.30 -12.33 3.44
CA ALA A 38 -0.61 -12.53 4.55
C ALA A 38 -1.03 -13.99 4.66
N SER A 39 -0.96 -14.53 5.87
CA SER A 39 -1.50 -15.85 6.23
C SER A 39 -2.68 -15.66 7.17
N ILE A 40 -3.84 -16.16 6.77
CA ILE A 40 -5.11 -16.00 7.47
C ILE A 40 -5.55 -17.36 8.00
N SER A 41 -5.79 -17.45 9.31
CA SER A 41 -6.33 -18.64 9.97
C SER A 41 -7.70 -18.36 10.60
N GLY A 42 -8.46 -19.44 10.81
CA GLY A 42 -9.82 -19.44 11.36
C GLY A 42 -10.79 -20.20 10.46
N THR A 43 -12.07 -19.83 10.50
CA THR A 43 -13.10 -20.38 9.61
C THR A 43 -13.07 -19.64 8.27
N VAL A 44 -12.07 -19.96 7.43
CA VAL A 44 -11.78 -19.23 6.17
C VAL A 44 -11.91 -20.08 4.91
N GLN A 45 -12.14 -21.40 5.05
CA GLN A 45 -12.41 -22.31 3.93
C GLN A 45 -13.91 -22.55 3.78
N GLY A 46 -14.36 -22.82 2.54
CA GLY A 46 -15.79 -23.03 2.24
C GLY A 46 -16.67 -21.76 2.26
N VAL A 47 -16.14 -20.62 2.73
CA VAL A 47 -16.89 -19.35 2.91
C VAL A 47 -16.70 -18.33 1.78
N GLY A 48 -16.03 -18.72 0.69
CA GLY A 48 -15.77 -17.84 -0.45
C GLY A 48 -14.64 -16.82 -0.23
N PHE A 49 -13.76 -17.04 0.75
CA PHE A 49 -12.67 -16.11 1.08
C PHE A 49 -11.78 -15.75 -0.13
N ARG A 50 -11.42 -16.74 -0.96
CA ARG A 50 -10.65 -16.50 -2.19
C ARG A 50 -11.31 -15.46 -3.11
N TYR A 51 -12.62 -15.56 -3.31
CA TYR A 51 -13.36 -14.63 -4.16
C TYR A 51 -13.43 -13.23 -3.55
N PHE A 52 -13.64 -13.16 -2.23
CA PHE A 52 -13.59 -11.91 -1.47
C PHE A 52 -12.22 -11.23 -1.65
N THR A 53 -11.11 -11.94 -1.42
CA THR A 53 -9.75 -11.42 -1.57
C THR A 53 -9.49 -10.88 -2.97
N VAL A 54 -9.86 -11.63 -4.02
CA VAL A 54 -9.69 -11.18 -5.42
C VAL A 54 -10.51 -9.92 -5.70
N THR A 55 -11.73 -9.85 -5.18
CA THR A 55 -12.62 -8.69 -5.40
C THR A 55 -12.06 -7.44 -4.74
N GLU A 56 -11.59 -7.54 -3.50
CA GLU A 56 -10.98 -6.42 -2.76
C GLU A 56 -9.66 -5.99 -3.40
N ALA A 57 -8.81 -6.95 -3.81
CA ALA A 57 -7.57 -6.63 -4.53
C ALA A 57 -7.84 -5.89 -5.84
N LYS A 58 -8.84 -6.33 -6.62
CA LYS A 58 -9.25 -5.66 -7.87
C LYS A 58 -9.78 -4.25 -7.63
N ARG A 59 -10.57 -4.04 -6.56
CA ARG A 59 -11.09 -2.72 -6.19
C ARG A 59 -9.99 -1.72 -5.87
N LEU A 60 -8.90 -2.20 -5.27
CA LEU A 60 -7.74 -1.41 -4.88
C LEU A 60 -6.65 -1.37 -5.96
N GLY A 61 -6.87 -1.99 -7.13
CA GLY A 61 -5.88 -2.01 -8.22
C GLY A 61 -4.60 -2.79 -7.90
N MET A 62 -4.67 -3.75 -6.98
CA MET A 62 -3.52 -4.51 -6.49
C MET A 62 -3.20 -5.72 -7.37
N THR A 63 -1.95 -6.18 -7.29
CA THR A 63 -1.46 -7.38 -7.98
C THR A 63 -1.01 -8.44 -6.99
N GLY A 64 -0.92 -9.70 -7.46
CA GLY A 64 -0.46 -10.82 -6.63
C GLY A 64 -1.36 -12.05 -6.76
N TRP A 65 -1.54 -12.77 -5.66
CA TRP A 65 -2.29 -14.02 -5.68
C TRP A 65 -2.89 -14.41 -4.33
N VAL A 66 -3.87 -15.30 -4.38
CA VAL A 66 -4.46 -15.95 -3.19
C VAL A 66 -4.55 -17.46 -3.43
N ARG A 67 -4.31 -18.26 -2.38
CA ARG A 67 -4.51 -19.71 -2.37
C ARG A 67 -5.05 -20.18 -1.02
N ASN A 68 -5.73 -21.31 -1.02
CA ASN A 68 -5.98 -22.04 0.22
C ASN A 68 -4.72 -22.86 0.54
N ARG A 69 -4.54 -23.25 1.79
CA ARG A 69 -3.52 -24.22 2.17
C ARG A 69 -4.19 -25.48 2.70
N MET A 70 -3.47 -26.60 2.59
CA MET A 70 -3.91 -27.90 3.11
C MET A 70 -4.12 -27.90 4.63
N ASP A 71 -3.43 -27.00 5.34
CA ASP A 71 -3.52 -26.82 6.81
C ASP A 71 -4.80 -26.09 7.26
N GLY A 72 -5.69 -25.70 6.33
CA GLY A 72 -6.92 -24.98 6.64
C GLY A 72 -6.79 -23.45 6.50
N THR A 73 -5.58 -22.91 6.34
CA THR A 73 -5.35 -21.47 6.23
C THR A 73 -5.56 -20.96 4.80
N VAL A 74 -5.65 -19.63 4.65
CA VAL A 74 -5.60 -18.94 3.36
C VAL A 74 -4.33 -18.11 3.33
N GLU A 75 -3.56 -18.25 2.26
CA GLU A 75 -2.35 -17.47 2.04
C GLU A 75 -2.55 -16.55 0.83
N THR A 76 -2.12 -15.31 0.97
CA THR A 76 -2.18 -14.34 -0.11
C THR A 76 -0.91 -13.51 -0.17
N GLU A 77 -0.47 -13.19 -1.38
CA GLU A 77 0.48 -12.11 -1.61
C GLU A 77 -0.22 -10.99 -2.33
N ALA A 78 -0.05 -9.77 -1.83
CA ALA A 78 -0.65 -8.59 -2.41
C ALA A 78 0.40 -7.49 -2.52
N GLN A 79 0.44 -6.86 -3.69
CA GLN A 79 1.32 -5.75 -4.00
C GLN A 79 0.49 -4.54 -4.42
N GLY A 80 0.82 -3.38 -3.86
CA GLY A 80 0.15 -2.13 -4.13
C GLY A 80 0.83 -0.97 -3.42
N THR A 81 0.20 0.20 -3.41
CA THR A 81 0.69 1.34 -2.61
C THR A 81 0.58 1.03 -1.11
N GLY A 82 1.39 1.69 -0.27
CA GLY A 82 1.29 1.54 1.19
C GLY A 82 -0.15 1.71 1.73
N PRO A 83 -0.87 2.79 1.34
CA PRO A 83 -2.26 2.98 1.74
C PRO A 83 -3.21 1.87 1.28
N ASP A 84 -3.08 1.39 0.04
CA ASP A 84 -3.95 0.35 -0.51
C ASP A 84 -3.70 -1.00 0.17
N VAL A 85 -2.44 -1.33 0.43
CA VAL A 85 -2.07 -2.54 1.18
C VAL A 85 -2.62 -2.48 2.60
N GLY A 86 -2.54 -1.34 3.28
CA GLY A 86 -3.14 -1.16 4.60
C GLY A 86 -4.65 -1.38 4.59
N ARG A 87 -5.35 -0.82 3.59
CA ARG A 87 -6.80 -1.04 3.40
C ARG A 87 -7.11 -2.51 3.13
N PHE A 88 -6.34 -3.15 2.26
CA PHE A 88 -6.50 -4.56 1.93
C PHE A 88 -6.35 -5.46 3.15
N VAL A 89 -5.30 -5.26 3.96
CA VAL A 89 -5.07 -6.00 5.20
C VAL A 89 -6.22 -5.78 6.18
N ALA A 90 -6.73 -4.57 6.34
CA ALA A 90 -7.90 -4.31 7.19
C ALA A 90 -9.14 -5.08 6.71
N ARG A 91 -9.35 -5.21 5.39
CA ARG A 91 -10.45 -6.01 4.83
C ARG A 91 -10.26 -7.51 5.06
N LEU A 92 -9.02 -8.01 5.08
CA LEU A 92 -8.73 -9.41 5.39
C LEU A 92 -9.09 -9.78 6.83
N HIS A 93 -8.98 -8.85 7.79
CA HIS A 93 -9.40 -9.08 9.17
C HIS A 93 -10.92 -9.17 9.33
N VAL A 94 -11.68 -8.50 8.46
CA VAL A 94 -13.14 -8.59 8.45
C VAL A 94 -13.61 -9.85 7.73
N GLY A 95 -13.01 -10.15 6.58
CA GLY A 95 -13.37 -11.29 5.74
C GLY A 95 -14.81 -11.22 5.17
N PRO A 96 -15.24 -12.26 4.44
CA PRO A 96 -16.63 -12.39 3.99
C PRO A 96 -17.61 -12.62 5.17
N ARG A 97 -18.89 -12.37 4.93
CA ARG A 97 -19.97 -12.39 5.94
C ARG A 97 -20.08 -13.70 6.74
N TRP A 98 -19.62 -14.81 6.19
CA TRP A 98 -19.67 -16.13 6.81
C TRP A 98 -18.29 -16.63 7.31
N SER A 99 -17.23 -15.83 7.15
CA SER A 99 -15.92 -16.19 7.74
C SER A 99 -15.81 -15.73 9.17
N MET A 100 -15.04 -16.49 9.95
CA MET A 100 -14.50 -16.03 11.23
C MET A 100 -12.98 -16.03 11.11
N VAL A 101 -12.38 -14.84 11.11
CA VAL A 101 -10.92 -14.67 11.06
C VAL A 101 -10.40 -14.61 12.47
N GLU A 102 -9.53 -15.56 12.83
CA GLU A 102 -8.95 -15.63 14.17
C GLU A 102 -7.61 -14.90 14.23
N HIS A 103 -6.79 -15.08 13.18
CA HIS A 103 -5.46 -14.48 13.12
C HIS A 103 -5.08 -14.15 11.67
N VAL A 104 -4.41 -13.01 11.50
CA VAL A 104 -3.82 -12.57 10.23
C VAL A 104 -2.35 -12.25 10.51
N ALA A 105 -1.44 -13.11 10.05
CA ALA A 105 -0.02 -12.82 10.04
C ALA A 105 0.33 -12.06 8.76
N VAL A 106 1.04 -10.93 8.86
CA VAL A 106 1.45 -10.12 7.70
C VAL A 106 2.95 -9.92 7.72
N ASP A 107 3.61 -10.33 6.63
CA ASP A 107 5.04 -10.17 6.43
C ASP A 107 5.29 -9.29 5.21
N HIS A 108 6.19 -8.32 5.34
CA HIS A 108 6.68 -7.55 4.20
C HIS A 108 7.65 -8.40 3.38
N ILE A 109 7.43 -8.45 2.08
CA ILE A 109 8.29 -9.18 1.14
C ILE A 109 8.72 -8.26 -0.02
N PRO A 110 9.82 -8.59 -0.73
CA PRO A 110 10.27 -7.79 -1.86
C PRO A 110 9.20 -7.68 -2.95
N VAL A 111 9.07 -6.49 -3.54
CA VAL A 111 8.17 -6.28 -4.68
C VAL A 111 8.64 -7.06 -5.90
N VAL A 112 7.67 -7.53 -6.70
CA VAL A 112 7.92 -8.21 -7.97
C VAL A 112 7.54 -7.26 -9.10
N SER A 113 8.50 -6.96 -9.97
CA SER A 113 8.26 -6.16 -11.16
C SER A 113 7.51 -6.96 -12.23
N GLY A 114 6.58 -6.31 -12.94
CA GLY A 114 5.90 -6.89 -14.10
C GLY A 114 4.64 -7.70 -13.80
N GLU A 115 4.24 -7.87 -12.53
CA GLU A 115 2.91 -8.41 -12.21
C GLU A 115 1.82 -7.39 -12.54
N ARG A 116 0.78 -7.84 -13.24
CA ARG A 116 -0.32 -6.98 -13.73
C ARG A 116 -1.71 -7.43 -13.30
N SER A 117 -1.80 -8.55 -12.59
CA SER A 117 -3.09 -9.15 -12.24
C SER A 117 -3.03 -9.80 -10.87
N PHE A 118 -4.21 -9.94 -10.28
CA PHE A 118 -4.42 -10.69 -9.06
C PHE A 118 -5.13 -12.01 -9.39
N THR A 119 -4.50 -13.15 -9.10
CA THR A 119 -4.98 -14.47 -9.55
C THR A 119 -5.20 -15.44 -8.39
N VAL A 120 -6.11 -16.40 -8.56
CA VAL A 120 -6.26 -17.51 -7.62
C VAL A 120 -5.29 -18.60 -8.03
N ARG A 121 -4.29 -18.89 -7.18
CA ARG A 121 -3.39 -20.02 -7.39
C ARG A 121 -4.08 -21.30 -6.94
N ARG A 122 -3.94 -22.36 -7.74
CA ARG A 122 -4.36 -23.70 -7.37
C ARG A 122 -3.34 -24.31 -6.43
N ASP A 123 -3.81 -25.14 -5.53
CA ASP A 123 -2.99 -26.05 -4.75
C ASP A 123 -2.25 -26.95 -5.74
N ARG A 124 -0.91 -26.92 -5.73
CA ARG A 124 -0.14 -27.97 -6.43
C ARG A 124 -0.03 -29.14 -5.46
N GLU A 125 -0.38 -30.33 -5.95
CA GLU A 125 -0.25 -31.65 -5.30
C GLU A 125 1.11 -31.83 -4.63
#